data_AF-A0A3S1F852-F1
#
_entry.id   AF-A0A3S1F852-F1
#
_cell.length_a   1.000
_cell.length_b   1.000
_cell.length_c   1.000
_cell.angle_alpha   90.00
_cell.angle_beta   90.00
_cell.angle_gamma   90.00
#
_symmetry.space_group_name_H-M   'P 1'
#
loop_
_entity.id
_entity.type
_entity.pdbx_description
1 polymer ?
#
loop_
_entity_poly.entity_id
_entity_poly.type
_entity_poly.pdbx_seq_one_letter_code
_entity_poly.pdbx_strand_id
1 'polypeptide(L)'
;MTVAKRRVWWGDYRTTEYATIDPEATIAVLPVAAIEQHGPHLPVSTDTSIMIGMLDTMIARLPGDLDIRILPVQAVGKSNEHLHAPGTLTLPAATLIEAWTELGLSIARAGIRKLIVVNSHGGNEEIMGIITRELRVRAKMLAVKTSWQRFGRPAGMYT
;
A
#
# COMPACT_ATOMS: atom_id res chain seq x y z
N MET A 1 -24.98 19.79 6.58
CA MET A 1 -23.56 20.17 6.74
C MET A 1 -22.72 19.18 5.95
N THR A 2 -22.07 19.63 4.88
CA THR A 2 -21.14 18.81 4.10
C THR A 2 -19.92 18.53 4.98
N VAL A 3 -19.74 17.30 5.43
CA VAL A 3 -18.51 16.91 6.14
C VAL A 3 -17.36 17.15 5.16
N ALA A 4 -16.42 18.03 5.50
CA ALA A 4 -15.25 18.26 4.67
C ALA A 4 -14.57 16.91 4.40
N LYS A 5 -14.38 16.56 3.12
CA LYS A 5 -13.73 15.30 2.76
C LYS A 5 -12.34 15.29 3.40
N ARG A 6 -12.12 14.35 4.31
CA ARG A 6 -10.84 14.21 5.01
C ARG A 6 -9.74 14.00 3.96
N ARG A 7 -8.76 14.91 3.96
CA ARG A 7 -7.54 14.76 3.14
C ARG A 7 -6.74 13.61 3.74
N VAL A 8 -6.41 12.63 2.91
CA VAL A 8 -5.67 11.44 3.33
C VAL A 8 -4.72 10.97 2.24
N TRP A 9 -4.93 11.38 0.99
CA TRP A 9 -4.07 11.00 -0.11
C TRP A 9 -2.84 11.89 -0.14
N TRP A 10 -1.70 11.32 -0.52
CA TRP A 10 -0.45 12.04 -0.68
C TRP A 10 -0.62 13.31 -1.55
N GLY A 11 -1.35 13.18 -2.67
CA GLY A 11 -1.60 14.29 -3.59
C GLY A 11 -2.55 15.38 -3.07
N ASP A 12 -3.24 15.18 -1.94
CA ASP A 12 -4.19 16.16 -1.39
C ASP A 12 -3.49 17.37 -0.72
N TYR A 13 -2.18 17.28 -0.50
CA TYR A 13 -1.41 18.23 0.29
C TYR A 13 -0.40 18.99 -0.56
N ARG A 14 -0.24 20.28 -0.27
CA ARG A 14 0.75 21.12 -0.93
C ARG A 14 2.14 20.81 -0.41
N THR A 15 3.17 21.09 -1.22
CA THR A 15 4.58 20.93 -0.82
C THR A 15 4.91 21.65 0.50
N THR A 16 4.34 22.83 0.75
CA THR A 16 4.56 23.59 1.99
C THR A 16 3.99 22.91 3.23
N GLU A 17 2.96 22.07 3.08
CA GLU A 17 2.36 21.31 4.18
C GLU A 17 3.23 20.10 4.59
N TYR A 18 4.19 19.69 3.74
CA TYR A 18 5.20 18.69 4.11
C TYR A 18 6.37 19.31 4.88
N ALA A 19 6.61 20.62 4.78
CA ALA A 19 7.73 21.28 5.43
C ALA A 19 7.60 21.34 6.97
N THR A 20 6.37 21.21 7.49
CA THR A 20 6.03 21.30 8.91
C THR A 20 5.41 20.00 9.43
N ILE A 21 5.68 18.87 8.77
CA ILE A 21 5.13 17.58 9.16
C ILE A 21 5.70 17.14 10.50
N ASP A 22 4.89 16.51 11.35
CA ASP A 22 5.39 15.81 12.52
C ASP A 22 5.89 14.41 12.07
N PRO A 23 7.22 14.17 12.09
CA PRO A 23 7.80 12.91 11.64
C PRO A 23 7.31 11.67 12.39
N GLU A 24 6.94 11.87 13.66
CA GLU A 24 6.57 10.80 14.58
C GLU A 24 5.04 10.62 14.66
N ALA A 25 4.24 11.66 14.42
CA ALA A 25 2.79 11.51 14.40
C ALA A 25 2.24 11.00 13.06
N THR A 26 2.94 11.26 11.95
CA THR A 26 2.42 10.98 10.61
C THR A 26 2.74 9.57 10.12
N ILE A 27 1.76 8.88 9.55
CA ILE A 27 1.92 7.53 8.99
C ILE A 27 1.70 7.54 7.47
N ALA A 28 2.69 7.12 6.70
CA ALA A 28 2.51 6.85 5.28
C ALA A 28 1.96 5.44 5.05
N VAL A 29 1.10 5.29 4.04
CA VAL A 29 0.53 4.01 3.60
C VAL A 29 0.90 3.81 2.13
N LEU A 30 1.60 2.72 1.82
CA LEU A 30 1.91 2.29 0.46
C LEU A 30 1.01 1.09 0.10
N PRO A 31 -0.08 1.30 -0.66
CA PRO A 31 -0.93 0.22 -1.13
C PRO A 31 -0.33 -0.48 -2.36
N VAL A 32 -0.15 -1.81 -2.26
CA VAL A 32 0.33 -2.67 -3.34
C VAL A 32 -0.70 -3.75 -3.70
N ALA A 33 -0.91 -3.96 -4.99
CA ALA A 33 -1.93 -4.86 -5.54
C ALA A 33 -1.38 -5.61 -6.76
N ALA A 34 -2.29 -6.11 -7.60
CA ALA A 34 -1.96 -6.72 -8.88
C ALA A 34 -3.07 -6.49 -9.94
N ILE A 35 -2.67 -6.74 -11.19
CA ILE A 35 -3.54 -6.98 -12.33
C ILE A 35 -3.16 -8.37 -12.86
N GLU A 36 -3.96 -9.38 -12.54
CA GLU A 36 -3.68 -10.78 -12.86
C GLU A 36 -4.94 -11.62 -13.06
N GLN A 37 -4.80 -12.79 -13.67
CA GLN A 37 -5.93 -13.69 -13.89
C GLN A 37 -6.58 -14.15 -12.56
N HIS A 38 -7.91 -14.21 -12.51
CA HIS A 38 -8.68 -14.83 -11.42
C HIS A 38 -9.73 -15.80 -11.98
N GLY A 39 -9.31 -16.60 -12.98
CA GLY A 39 -10.21 -17.48 -13.71
C GLY A 39 -11.22 -16.74 -14.60
N PRO A 40 -12.19 -17.45 -15.20
CA PRO A 40 -13.05 -16.91 -16.26
C PRO A 40 -14.21 -16.03 -15.75
N HIS A 41 -14.42 -15.94 -14.44
CA HIS A 41 -15.61 -15.35 -13.82
C HIS A 41 -15.33 -14.00 -13.13
N LEU A 42 -14.06 -13.63 -12.98
CA LEU A 42 -13.63 -12.40 -12.34
C LEU A 42 -12.74 -11.58 -13.28
N PRO A 43 -12.75 -10.24 -13.14
CA PRO A 43 -11.85 -9.38 -13.89
C PRO A 43 -10.41 -9.53 -13.40
N VAL A 44 -9.45 -9.19 -14.27
CA VAL A 44 -8.02 -9.16 -13.91
C VAL A 44 -7.67 -8.12 -12.84
N SER A 45 -8.60 -7.23 -12.52
CA SER A 45 -8.44 -6.17 -11.52
C SER A 45 -8.91 -6.56 -10.11
N THR A 46 -9.15 -7.85 -9.85
CA THR A 46 -9.68 -8.33 -8.56
C THR A 46 -8.87 -7.81 -7.38
N ASP A 47 -7.55 -8.00 -7.38
CA ASP A 47 -6.69 -7.55 -6.28
C ASP A 47 -6.70 -6.03 -6.10
N THR A 48 -6.65 -5.28 -7.21
CA THR A 48 -6.77 -3.81 -7.16
C THR A 48 -8.14 -3.38 -6.62
N SER A 49 -9.21 -4.10 -6.94
CA SER A 49 -10.57 -3.82 -6.43
C SER A 49 -10.67 -4.11 -4.93
N ILE A 50 -10.04 -5.19 -4.46
CA ILE A 50 -9.90 -5.52 -3.04
C ILE A 50 -9.16 -4.40 -2.31
N MET A 51 -8.02 -3.93 -2.86
CA MET A 51 -7.26 -2.83 -2.28
C MET A 51 -8.11 -1.56 -2.10
N ILE A 52 -8.85 -1.17 -3.15
CA ILE A 52 -9.73 0.01 -3.09
C ILE A 52 -10.77 -0.17 -1.98
N GLY A 53 -11.46 -1.31 -1.93
CA GLY A 53 -12.45 -1.59 -0.88
C GLY A 53 -11.86 -1.58 0.53
N MET A 54 -10.64 -2.10 0.71
CA MET A 54 -9.90 -2.05 1.98
C MET A 54 -9.57 -0.60 2.38
N LEU A 55 -9.07 0.21 1.45
CA LEU A 55 -8.76 1.62 1.71
C LEU A 55 -10.01 2.42 2.05
N ASP A 56 -11.10 2.25 1.31
CA ASP A 56 -12.39 2.92 1.60
C ASP A 56 -12.91 2.55 2.99
N THR A 57 -12.87 1.25 3.32
CA THR A 57 -13.27 0.72 4.62
C THR A 57 -12.43 1.28 5.76
N MET A 58 -11.10 1.40 5.56
CA MET A 58 -10.15 1.96 6.52
C MET A 58 -10.39 3.47 6.70
N ILE A 59 -10.50 4.23 5.60
CA ILE A 59 -10.71 5.69 5.63
C ILE A 59 -11.99 6.03 6.38
N ALA A 60 -13.08 5.27 6.15
CA ALA A 60 -14.35 5.47 6.85
C ALA A 60 -14.29 5.21 8.36
N ARG A 61 -13.28 4.46 8.84
CA ARG A 61 -13.09 4.08 10.25
C ARG A 61 -11.90 4.77 10.90
N LEU A 62 -11.23 5.67 10.18
CA LEU A 62 -9.99 6.27 10.61
C LEU A 62 -10.23 7.23 11.80
N PRO A 63 -9.52 7.09 12.93
CA PRO A 63 -9.64 8.02 14.06
C PRO A 63 -9.37 9.46 13.62
N GLY A 64 -10.13 10.44 14.12
CA GLY A 64 -10.11 11.82 13.60
C GLY A 64 -8.78 12.56 13.78
N ASP A 65 -7.99 12.13 14.76
CA ASP A 65 -6.69 12.68 15.17
C ASP A 65 -5.48 12.02 14.47
N LEU A 66 -5.69 10.93 13.73
CA LEU A 66 -4.59 10.21 13.08
C LEU A 66 -4.18 10.89 11.76
N ASP A 67 -2.96 11.42 11.66
CA ASP A 67 -2.43 11.97 10.39
C ASP A 67 -1.87 10.85 9.52
N ILE A 68 -2.41 10.68 8.31
CA ILE A 68 -1.98 9.67 7.35
C ILE A 68 -1.77 10.24 5.96
N ARG A 69 -0.87 9.62 5.20
CA ARG A 69 -0.67 9.87 3.75
C ARG A 69 -0.70 8.58 2.96
N ILE A 70 -1.77 8.36 2.21
CA ILE A 70 -1.94 7.21 1.34
C ILE A 70 -1.32 7.53 -0.03
N LEU A 71 -0.33 6.74 -0.44
CA LEU A 71 0.29 6.84 -1.75
C LEU A 71 -0.65 6.30 -2.85
N PRO A 72 -0.41 6.63 -4.13
CA PRO A 72 -1.10 5.98 -5.24
C PRO A 72 -0.99 4.45 -5.16
N VAL A 73 -2.08 3.75 -5.49
CA VAL A 73 -2.10 2.28 -5.55
C VAL A 73 -1.11 1.78 -6.59
N GLN A 74 -0.19 0.92 -6.17
CA GLN A 74 0.70 0.19 -7.06
C GLN A 74 -0.08 -1.00 -7.62
N ALA A 75 -0.82 -0.76 -8.71
CA ALA A 75 -1.74 -1.75 -9.28
C ALA A 75 -1.02 -2.88 -10.04
N VAL A 76 0.20 -2.65 -10.53
CA VAL A 76 1.02 -3.68 -11.18
C VAL A 76 2.08 -4.17 -10.21
N GLY A 77 2.00 -5.46 -9.86
CA GLY A 77 2.88 -6.09 -8.88
C GLY A 77 3.63 -7.29 -9.46
N LYS A 78 3.90 -8.25 -8.58
CA LYS A 78 4.63 -9.47 -8.89
C LYS A 78 3.65 -10.63 -9.05
N SER A 79 3.41 -11.02 -10.30
CA SER A 79 2.40 -12.00 -10.74
C SER A 79 2.97 -12.91 -11.84
N ASN A 80 4.27 -13.22 -11.78
CA ASN A 80 4.92 -13.98 -12.85
C ASN A 80 4.46 -15.45 -12.92
N GLU A 81 3.91 -15.96 -11.83
CA GLU A 81 3.17 -17.22 -11.74
C GLU A 81 1.95 -17.26 -12.69
N HIS A 82 1.46 -16.09 -13.12
CA HIS A 82 0.31 -15.92 -14.01
C HIS A 82 0.68 -15.47 -15.43
N LEU A 83 1.95 -15.56 -15.84
CA LEU A 83 2.41 -15.17 -17.19
C LEU A 83 1.71 -15.90 -18.35
N HIS A 84 1.24 -17.11 -18.10
CA HIS A 84 0.54 -17.92 -19.10
C HIS A 84 -0.86 -17.37 -19.44
N ALA A 85 -1.42 -16.50 -18.60
CA ALA A 85 -2.78 -16.01 -18.73
C ALA A 85 -2.84 -14.60 -19.38
N PRO A 86 -3.58 -14.42 -20.47
CA PRO A 86 -3.76 -13.11 -21.10
C PRO A 86 -4.35 -12.07 -20.13
N GLY A 87 -3.85 -10.84 -20.19
CA GLY A 87 -4.31 -9.72 -19.37
C GLY A 87 -3.52 -9.51 -18.07
N THR A 88 -2.71 -10.49 -17.63
CA THR A 88 -1.79 -10.31 -16.49
C THR A 88 -0.73 -9.26 -16.82
N LEU A 89 -0.57 -8.26 -15.95
CA LEU A 89 0.53 -7.31 -15.97
C LEU A 89 1.44 -7.60 -14.78
N THR A 90 2.73 -7.81 -15.03
CA THR A 90 3.68 -8.06 -13.95
C THR A 90 5.04 -7.40 -14.21
N LEU A 91 5.68 -6.99 -13.12
CA LEU A 91 7.04 -6.48 -13.13
C LEU A 91 8.01 -7.48 -12.50
N PRO A 92 9.29 -7.51 -12.94
CA PRO A 92 10.34 -8.28 -12.28
C PRO A 92 10.50 -7.85 -10.82
N ALA A 93 10.85 -8.81 -9.96
CA ALA A 93 11.05 -8.54 -8.53
C ALA A 93 12.09 -7.44 -8.28
N ALA A 94 13.21 -7.42 -9.03
CA ALA A 94 14.23 -6.38 -8.90
C ALA A 94 13.68 -4.97 -9.16
N THR A 95 12.87 -4.79 -10.21
CA THR A 95 12.23 -3.52 -10.55
C THR A 95 11.28 -3.06 -9.45
N LEU A 96 10.47 -3.98 -8.90
CA LEU A 96 9.54 -3.66 -7.81
C LEU A 96 10.26 -3.30 -6.51
N ILE A 97 11.32 -4.04 -6.17
CA ILE A 97 12.16 -3.75 -4.99
C ILE A 97 12.74 -2.34 -5.12
N GLU A 98 13.34 -2.00 -6.27
CA GLU A 98 13.94 -0.69 -6.50
C GLU A 98 12.87 0.42 -6.46
N ALA A 99 11.81 0.29 -7.26
CA ALA A 99 10.76 1.30 -7.36
C ALA A 99 10.08 1.58 -6.01
N TRP A 100 9.67 0.53 -5.28
CA TRP A 100 8.99 0.71 -4.00
C TRP A 100 9.93 1.16 -2.87
N THR A 101 11.22 0.81 -2.95
CA THR A 101 12.23 1.39 -2.05
C THR A 101 12.40 2.88 -2.33
N GLU A 102 12.48 3.31 -3.59
CA GLU A 102 12.59 4.74 -3.94
C GLU A 102 11.33 5.54 -3.54
N LEU A 103 10.14 4.95 -3.62
CA LEU A 103 8.94 5.54 -3.02
C LEU A 103 9.10 5.71 -1.50
N GLY A 104 9.56 4.68 -0.79
CA GLY A 104 9.85 4.76 0.64
C GLY A 104 10.88 5.82 1.01
N LEU A 105 11.94 5.98 0.21
CA LEU A 105 12.94 7.02 0.40
C LEU A 105 12.38 8.42 0.09
N SER A 106 11.46 8.53 -0.86
CA SER A 106 10.72 9.78 -1.11
C SER A 106 9.88 10.19 0.10
N ILE A 107 9.21 9.22 0.73
CA ILE A 107 8.46 9.43 1.98
C ILE A 107 9.39 9.91 3.10
N ALA A 108 10.55 9.26 3.26
CA ALA A 108 11.56 9.67 4.24
C ALA A 108 12.09 11.08 3.99
N ARG A 109 12.34 11.44 2.72
CA ARG A 109 12.78 12.80 2.33
C ARG A 109 11.73 13.87 2.65
N ALA A 110 10.45 13.52 2.63
CA ALA A 110 9.37 14.41 3.05
C ALA A 110 9.23 14.53 4.58
N GLY A 111 10.07 13.85 5.36
CA GLY A 111 10.11 13.93 6.83
C GLY A 111 9.35 12.82 7.56
N ILE A 112 8.59 11.97 6.87
CA ILE A 112 7.80 10.90 7.50
C ILE A 112 8.70 9.72 7.88
N ARG A 113 8.60 9.23 9.13
CA ARG A 113 9.39 8.09 9.62
C ARG A 113 8.60 6.79 9.74
N LYS A 114 7.28 6.82 9.63
CA LYS A 114 6.40 5.64 9.77
C LYS A 114 5.78 5.27 8.42
N LEU A 115 5.97 4.03 8.00
CA LEU A 115 5.43 3.49 6.76
C LEU A 115 4.75 2.14 7.00
N ILE A 116 3.55 1.98 6.48
CA ILE A 116 2.86 0.70 6.37
C ILE A 116 2.71 0.35 4.89
N VAL A 117 3.26 -0.79 4.47
CA VAL A 117 2.95 -1.38 3.16
C VAL A 117 1.77 -2.31 3.32
N VAL A 118 0.64 -2.00 2.67
CA VAL A 118 -0.58 -2.80 2.73
C VAL A 118 -0.79 -3.51 1.40
N ASN A 119 -1.11 -4.80 1.47
CA ASN A 119 -1.13 -5.68 0.31
C ASN A 119 -2.49 -6.34 0.07
N SER A 120 -2.79 -6.55 -1.20
CA SER A 120 -3.98 -7.25 -1.72
C SER A 120 -3.65 -8.38 -2.71
N HIS A 121 -2.36 -8.67 -2.93
CA HIS A 121 -1.90 -9.77 -3.79
C HIS A 121 -0.81 -10.64 -3.13
N GLY A 122 -0.94 -11.97 -3.17
CA GLY A 122 0.01 -12.90 -2.55
C GLY A 122 1.45 -12.75 -3.06
N GLY A 123 1.65 -12.58 -4.37
CA GLY A 123 2.98 -12.56 -5.00
C GLY A 123 3.87 -11.37 -4.62
N ASN A 124 3.32 -10.36 -3.93
CA ASN A 124 4.06 -9.19 -3.44
C ASN A 124 4.76 -9.42 -2.08
N GLU A 125 4.45 -10.51 -1.36
CA GLU A 125 4.85 -10.67 0.04
C GLU A 125 6.37 -10.67 0.27
N GLU A 126 7.16 -11.40 -0.53
CA GLU A 126 8.62 -11.42 -0.34
C GLU A 126 9.23 -10.05 -0.64
N ILE A 127 8.75 -9.38 -1.68
CA ILE A 127 9.22 -8.04 -2.08
C ILE A 127 8.99 -7.05 -0.95
N MET A 128 7.80 -7.06 -0.34
CA MET A 128 7.47 -6.20 0.81
C MET A 128 8.41 -6.44 1.99
N GLY A 129 8.84 -7.68 2.21
CA GLY A 129 9.81 -8.04 3.26
C GLY A 129 11.18 -7.41 3.01
N ILE A 130 11.63 -7.39 1.76
CA ILE A 130 12.89 -6.76 1.37
C ILE A 130 12.82 -5.25 1.54
N ILE A 131 11.83 -4.58 0.93
CA ILE A 131 11.76 -3.10 0.95
C ILE A 131 11.62 -2.54 2.36
N THR A 132 10.82 -3.18 3.24
CA THR A 132 10.63 -2.69 4.61
C THR A 132 11.90 -2.81 5.43
N ARG A 133 12.72 -3.83 5.19
CA ARG A 133 14.04 -3.97 5.82
C ARG A 133 15.04 -2.94 5.28
N GLU A 134 15.06 -2.72 3.97
CA GLU A 134 15.90 -1.68 3.36
C GLU A 134 15.60 -0.30 3.93
N LEU A 135 14.32 0.07 4.07
CA LEU A 135 13.92 1.38 4.59
C LEU A 135 14.23 1.55 6.09
N ARG A 136 14.16 0.47 6.88
CA ARG A 136 14.61 0.48 8.29
C ARG A 136 16.10 0.78 8.39
N VAL A 137 16.93 0.17 7.54
CA VAL A 137 18.39 0.33 7.58
C VAL A 137 18.81 1.67 6.97
N ARG A 138 18.37 1.97 5.75
CA ARG A 138 18.82 3.12 4.96
C ARG A 138 18.22 4.44 5.45
N ALA A 139 16.96 4.42 5.90
CA ALA A 139 16.21 5.62 6.24
C ALA A 139 15.79 5.68 7.72
N LYS A 140 16.20 4.71 8.55
CA LYS A 140 15.85 4.65 9.98
C LYS A 140 14.35 4.78 10.23
N MET A 141 13.53 4.23 9.32
CA MET A 141 12.07 4.30 9.39
C MET A 141 11.51 3.14 10.22
N LEU A 142 10.37 3.38 10.88
CA LEU A 142 9.46 2.31 11.28
C LEU A 142 8.65 1.88 10.05
N ALA A 143 9.23 1.00 9.23
CA ALA A 143 8.58 0.44 8.05
C ALA A 143 8.02 -0.97 8.35
N VAL A 144 6.71 -1.15 8.26
CA VAL A 144 6.04 -2.44 8.51
C VAL A 144 5.23 -2.86 7.29
N LYS A 145 4.85 -4.14 7.23
CA LYS A 145 4.04 -4.70 6.15
C LYS A 145 2.84 -5.47 6.69
N THR A 146 1.71 -5.45 5.98
CA THR A 146 0.53 -6.24 6.30
C THR A 146 -0.26 -6.61 5.04
N SER A 147 -1.08 -7.66 5.14
CA SER A 147 -1.99 -8.15 4.10
C SER A 147 -3.34 -8.49 4.70
N TRP A 148 -4.37 -8.65 3.87
CA TRP A 148 -5.76 -8.77 4.30
C TRP A 148 -6.05 -9.93 5.26
N GLN A 149 -5.24 -10.99 5.26
CA GLN A 149 -5.41 -12.13 6.17
C GLN A 149 -4.66 -12.00 7.50
N ARG A 150 -3.79 -10.99 7.65
CA ARG A 150 -2.86 -10.90 8.78
C ARG A 150 -3.53 -10.66 10.13
N PHE A 151 -4.73 -10.10 10.13
CA PHE A 151 -5.52 -9.83 11.34
C PHE A 151 -6.56 -10.92 11.65
N GLY A 152 -6.42 -12.10 11.04
CA GLY A 152 -7.36 -13.20 11.16
C GLY A 152 -8.58 -13.02 10.27
N ARG A 153 -9.56 -13.91 10.45
CA ARG A 153 -10.83 -13.91 9.73
C ARG A 153 -11.96 -13.61 10.71
N PRO A 154 -13.04 -12.93 10.29
CA PRO A 154 -14.23 -12.79 11.11
C PRO A 154 -14.74 -14.16 11.58
N ALA A 155 -15.23 -14.21 12.82
CA ALA A 155 -15.85 -15.41 13.35
C ALA A 155 -16.98 -15.87 12.42
N GLY A 156 -16.98 -17.16 12.05
CA GLY A 156 -18.02 -17.76 11.19
C GLY A 156 -17.85 -17.54 9.68
N MET A 157 -16.76 -16.93 9.20
CA MET A 157 -16.56 -16.71 7.75
C MET A 157 -16.29 -18.01 6.96
N TYR A 158 -15.65 -19.00 7.58
CA TYR A 158 -15.45 -20.33 7.00
C TYR A 158 -15.83 -21.35 8.07
N THR A 159 -16.81 -22.20 7.75
CA THR A 159 -17.22 -23.38 8.54
C THR A 159 -16.72 -24.63 7.85
#